data_AF-A0A225UVI3-F1
#
_entry.id   AF-A0A225UVI3-F1
#
_cell.length_a   1.000
_cell.length_b   1.000
_cell.length_c   1.000
_cell.angle_alpha   90.00
_cell.angle_beta   90.00
_cell.angle_gamma   90.00
#
_symmetry.space_group_name_H-M   'P 1'
#
loop_
_entity.id
_entity.type
_entity.pdbx_description
1 polymer ?
#
loop_
_entity_poly.entity_id
_entity_poly.type
_entity_poly.pdbx_seq_one_letter_code
_entity_poly.pdbx_strand_id
1 'polypeptide(L)'
;TTPTIYAHVNRLLDRVASAAGVADTLTSHSFRRCGAQHVNGCDGLTQRWIFDRGAWNMSTTNKGFNYIFNTSREDHKVSKALSGYGTQTEVKAMSLKPFDAQTQKKITGVQRLLFMNCFKMKSSKYNLSQQVIDVLTAYLIMHYPFMKKLQADGLGVRRLEVAAAQPGASVAELLA
;
A
#
# COMPACT_ATOMS: atom_id res chain seq x y z
N THR A 1 -33.39 -9.89 0.20
CA THR A 1 -32.65 -8.59 0.16
C THR A 1 -31.24 -8.86 -0.29
N THR A 2 -30.76 -8.21 -1.35
CA THR A 2 -29.39 -8.43 -1.85
C THR A 2 -28.37 -7.83 -0.87
N PRO A 3 -27.34 -8.59 -0.42
CA PRO A 3 -26.35 -8.05 0.49
C PRO A 3 -25.56 -6.91 -0.18
N THR A 4 -25.39 -5.79 0.53
CA THR A 4 -24.54 -4.69 0.07
C THR A 4 -23.06 -5.03 0.22
N ILE A 5 -22.18 -4.30 -0.48
CA ILE A 5 -20.72 -4.44 -0.32
C ILE A 5 -20.28 -4.29 1.14
N TYR A 6 -20.95 -3.43 1.91
CA TYR A 6 -20.70 -3.24 3.34
C TYR A 6 -21.02 -4.50 4.15
N ALA A 7 -22.16 -5.15 3.89
CA ALA A 7 -22.53 -6.40 4.54
C ALA A 7 -21.59 -7.56 4.16
N HIS A 8 -20.97 -7.51 2.97
CA HIS A 8 -19.94 -8.48 2.59
C HIS A 8 -18.63 -8.25 3.33
N VAL A 9 -18.12 -7.01 3.35
CA VAL A 9 -16.87 -6.65 4.03
C VAL A 9 -16.96 -6.92 5.54
N ASN A 10 -18.05 -6.53 6.20
CA ASN A 10 -18.21 -6.78 7.63
C ASN A 10 -18.17 -8.27 7.98
N ARG A 11 -18.85 -9.12 7.21
CA ARG A 11 -18.80 -10.58 7.40
C ARG A 11 -17.38 -11.14 7.22
N LEU A 12 -16.58 -10.56 6.33
CA LEU A 12 -15.19 -10.99 6.14
C LEU A 12 -14.32 -10.56 7.33
N LEU A 13 -14.51 -9.34 7.82
CA LEU A 13 -13.79 -8.83 8.99
C LEU A 13 -14.16 -9.60 10.27
N ASP A 14 -15.45 -9.90 10.50
CA ASP A 14 -15.92 -10.67 11.67
C ASP A 14 -15.23 -12.05 11.75
N ARG A 15 -14.99 -12.69 10.61
CA ARG A 15 -14.30 -14.00 10.54
C ARG A 15 -12.85 -13.93 10.99
N VAL A 16 -12.19 -12.78 10.82
CA VAL A 16 -10.77 -12.61 11.09
C VAL A 16 -10.53 -11.91 12.42
N ALA A 17 -11.45 -11.06 12.88
CA ALA A 17 -11.34 -10.25 14.09
C ALA A 17 -11.01 -11.09 15.34
N SER A 18 -11.78 -12.17 15.56
CA SER A 18 -11.56 -13.07 16.70
C SER A 18 -10.18 -13.74 16.65
N ALA A 19 -9.78 -14.28 15.49
CA ALA A 19 -8.47 -14.89 15.30
C ALA A 19 -7.31 -13.89 15.43
N ALA A 20 -7.56 -12.60 15.13
CA ALA A 20 -6.61 -11.51 15.27
C ALA A 20 -6.58 -10.89 16.68
N GLY A 21 -7.38 -11.41 17.62
CA GLY A 21 -7.45 -10.91 19.00
C GLY A 21 -8.15 -9.54 19.14
N VAL A 22 -8.95 -9.14 18.15
CA VAL A 22 -9.73 -7.90 18.21
C VAL A 22 -10.97 -8.16 19.07
N ALA A 23 -11.00 -7.57 20.27
CA ALA A 23 -12.10 -7.70 21.21
C ALA A 23 -13.29 -6.77 20.89
N ASP A 24 -13.04 -5.69 20.14
CA ASP A 24 -14.06 -4.70 19.80
C ASP A 24 -15.05 -5.23 18.75
N THR A 25 -16.34 -5.08 19.02
CA THR A 25 -17.40 -5.45 18.08
C THR A 25 -17.34 -4.56 16.83
N LEU A 26 -17.25 -5.19 15.66
CA LEU A 26 -17.28 -4.48 14.39
C LEU A 26 -18.69 -3.91 14.13
N THR A 27 -18.75 -2.64 13.74
CA THR A 27 -20.00 -1.96 13.36
C THR A 27 -19.99 -1.63 11.87
N SER A 28 -21.15 -1.30 11.30
CA SER A 28 -21.24 -0.77 9.92
C SER A 28 -20.39 0.49 9.67
N HIS A 29 -19.99 1.19 10.74
CA HIS A 29 -19.13 2.37 10.70
C HIS A 29 -17.63 2.07 10.83
N SER A 30 -17.24 0.86 11.29
CA SER A 30 -15.83 0.48 11.46
C SER A 30 -15.05 0.60 10.14
N PHE A 31 -15.67 0.32 9.00
CA PHE A 31 -15.05 0.53 7.69
C PHE A 31 -15.01 2.01 7.25
N ARG A 32 -16.03 2.82 7.59
CA ARG A 32 -16.19 4.17 7.04
C ARG A 32 -15.31 5.23 7.71
N ARG A 33 -14.93 5.05 8.97
CA ARG A 33 -14.34 6.15 9.77
C ARG A 33 -13.05 5.83 10.49
N CYS A 34 -12.61 4.57 10.56
CA CYS A 34 -11.50 4.21 11.44
C CYS A 34 -10.17 4.91 11.05
N GLY A 35 -9.75 4.83 9.79
CA GLY A 35 -8.52 5.52 9.33
C GLY A 35 -8.62 7.05 9.43
N ALA A 36 -9.79 7.61 9.14
CA ALA A 36 -10.05 9.04 9.27
C ALA A 36 -9.97 9.54 10.72
N GLN A 37 -10.63 8.85 11.65
CA GLN A 37 -10.63 9.18 13.08
C GLN A 37 -9.26 9.00 13.69
N HIS A 38 -8.58 7.90 13.36
CA HIS A 38 -7.22 7.63 13.82
C HIS A 38 -6.28 8.79 13.47
N VAL A 39 -6.31 9.23 12.21
CA VAL A 39 -5.41 10.28 11.74
C VAL A 39 -5.81 11.67 12.23
N ASN A 40 -7.10 11.95 12.45
CA ASN A 40 -7.53 13.21 13.07
C ASN A 40 -7.06 13.38 14.53
N GLY A 41 -6.70 12.29 15.21
CA GLY A 41 -6.07 12.34 16.54
C GLY A 41 -4.57 12.59 16.50
N CYS A 42 -3.96 12.71 15.31
CA CYS A 42 -2.52 12.91 15.18
C CYS A 42 -2.14 14.39 15.40
N ASP A 43 -1.38 14.68 16.46
CA ASP A 43 -0.91 16.03 16.82
C ASP A 43 -0.07 16.70 15.73
N GLY A 44 0.52 15.91 14.84
CA GLY A 44 1.36 16.38 13.75
C GLY A 44 0.58 16.93 12.54
N LEU A 45 -0.76 16.88 12.56
CA LEU A 45 -1.63 17.46 11.56
C LEU A 45 -2.18 18.79 12.04
N THR A 46 -1.98 19.83 11.25
CA THR A 46 -2.31 21.22 11.61
C THR A 46 -3.81 21.47 11.71
N GLN A 47 -4.66 20.62 11.13
CA GLN A 47 -6.12 20.73 11.18
C GLN A 47 -6.82 19.37 11.00
N ARG A 48 -7.98 19.17 11.65
CA ARG A 48 -8.83 17.94 11.63
C ARG A 48 -9.60 17.76 10.31
N TRP A 49 -8.88 17.85 9.19
CA TRP A 49 -9.39 18.01 7.82
C TRP A 49 -10.25 16.88 7.26
N ILE A 50 -10.17 15.67 7.82
CA ILE A 50 -10.83 14.53 7.21
C ILE A 50 -12.37 14.58 7.43
N PHE A 51 -12.86 15.26 8.48
CA PHE A 51 -14.31 15.44 8.71
C PHE A 51 -14.93 16.61 7.94
N ASP A 52 -14.21 17.72 7.76
CA ASP A 52 -14.72 18.91 7.06
C ASP A 52 -15.08 18.65 5.58
N ARG A 53 -14.58 17.56 4.98
CA ARG A 53 -14.85 17.22 3.56
C ARG A 53 -16.28 16.73 3.28
N GLY A 54 -17.05 16.36 4.30
CA GLY A 54 -18.47 15.97 4.16
C GLY A 54 -19.45 17.14 4.28
N ALA A 55 -19.00 18.30 4.77
CA ALA A 55 -19.82 19.48 5.04
C ALA A 55 -19.22 20.69 4.32
N TRP A 56 -19.39 20.73 3.00
CA TRP A 56 -18.93 21.86 2.17
C TRP A 56 -19.78 23.10 2.48
N ASN A 57 -19.28 23.98 3.35
CA ASN A 57 -19.74 25.37 3.37
C ASN A 57 -18.72 26.21 2.58
N MET A 58 -19.10 26.57 1.35
CA MET A 58 -18.26 27.22 0.34
C MET A 58 -17.94 28.70 0.65
N SER A 59 -18.44 29.24 1.76
CA SER A 59 -18.41 30.68 2.06
C SER A 59 -17.09 31.20 2.65
N THR A 60 -16.14 30.33 3.01
CA THR A 60 -14.85 30.79 3.56
C THR A 60 -13.74 30.69 2.51
N THR A 61 -13.61 31.76 1.71
CA THR A 61 -12.54 31.98 0.72
C THR A 61 -11.13 31.65 1.24
N ASN A 62 -10.86 31.88 2.53
CA ASN A 62 -9.59 31.50 3.19
C ASN A 62 -9.30 29.98 3.21
N LYS A 63 -10.33 29.12 3.23
CA LYS A 63 -10.15 27.66 3.18
C LYS A 63 -9.74 27.18 1.78
N GLY A 64 -10.22 27.85 0.72
CA GLY A 64 -9.84 27.57 -0.67
C GLY A 64 -8.39 27.96 -0.99
N PHE A 65 -7.89 29.08 -0.45
CA PHE A 65 -6.49 29.47 -0.62
C PHE A 65 -5.53 28.53 0.15
N ASN A 66 -5.85 28.16 1.39
CA ASN A 66 -5.05 27.16 2.12
C ASN A 66 -5.06 25.78 1.44
N TYR A 67 -6.16 25.41 0.78
CA TYR A 67 -6.27 24.19 -0.03
C TYR A 67 -5.28 24.18 -1.22
N ILE A 68 -5.16 25.28 -1.97
CA ILE A 68 -4.27 25.35 -3.13
C ILE A 68 -2.79 25.34 -2.71
N PHE A 69 -2.46 26.01 -1.60
CA PHE A 69 -1.06 26.20 -1.21
C PHE A 69 -0.44 25.09 -0.34
N ASN A 70 -1.25 24.31 0.41
CA ASN A 70 -0.72 23.34 1.39
C ASN A 70 -1.09 21.87 1.13
N THR A 71 -1.92 21.56 0.11
CA THR A 71 -2.49 20.22 -0.10
C THR A 71 -1.43 19.12 -0.17
N SER A 72 -0.40 19.25 -1.02
CA SER A 72 0.58 18.18 -1.18
C SER A 72 1.34 17.87 0.12
N ARG A 73 1.75 18.90 0.88
CA ARG A 73 2.49 18.71 2.14
C ARG A 73 1.63 18.02 3.20
N GLU A 74 0.39 18.46 3.36
CA GLU A 74 -0.51 17.90 4.36
C GLU A 74 -1.05 16.53 3.94
N ASP A 75 -1.31 16.30 2.66
CA ASP A 75 -1.68 14.98 2.13
C ASP A 75 -0.53 13.97 2.35
N HIS A 76 0.73 14.38 2.23
CA HIS A 76 1.87 13.53 2.60
C HIS A 76 1.88 13.20 4.09
N LYS A 77 1.57 14.16 4.98
CA LYS A 77 1.48 13.88 6.42
C LYS A 77 0.33 12.94 6.76
N VAL A 78 -0.83 13.12 6.13
CA VAL A 78 -1.99 12.22 6.26
C VAL A 78 -1.62 10.81 5.79
N SER A 79 -0.99 10.68 4.63
CA SER A 79 -0.55 9.39 4.09
C SER A 79 0.45 8.67 5.02
N LYS A 80 1.40 9.41 5.60
CA LYS A 80 2.34 8.88 6.60
C LYS A 80 1.61 8.39 7.84
N ALA A 81 0.71 9.21 8.41
CA ALA A 81 -0.06 8.85 9.59
C ALA A 81 -0.94 7.61 9.34
N LEU A 82 -1.63 7.54 8.19
CA LEU A 82 -2.41 6.36 7.78
C LEU A 82 -1.55 5.09 7.63
N SER A 83 -0.27 5.27 7.32
CA SER A 83 0.69 4.17 7.13
C SER A 83 1.46 3.84 8.42
N GLY A 84 1.11 4.46 9.56
CA GLY A 84 1.76 4.23 10.85
C GLY A 84 3.07 5.00 11.07
N TYR A 85 3.46 5.90 10.17
CA TYR A 85 4.63 6.76 10.34
C TYR A 85 4.28 8.07 11.06
N GLY A 86 5.28 8.69 11.69
CA GLY A 86 5.16 10.07 12.16
C GLY A 86 4.96 11.03 10.98
N THR A 87 4.18 12.09 11.17
CA THR A 87 3.85 13.04 10.08
C THR A 87 5.09 13.73 9.50
N GLN A 88 6.12 13.93 10.32
CA GLN A 88 7.39 14.54 9.90
C GLN A 88 8.44 13.51 9.49
N THR A 89 8.19 12.20 9.68
CA THR A 89 9.14 11.15 9.32
C THR A 89 9.44 11.20 7.83
N GLU A 90 10.71 11.24 7.46
CA GLU A 90 11.11 11.08 6.07
C GLU A 90 10.93 9.60 5.69
N VAL A 91 10.03 9.33 4.74
CA VAL A 91 9.77 7.98 4.24
C VAL A 91 10.33 7.89 2.83
N LYS A 92 11.42 7.13 2.67
CA LYS A 92 12.02 6.88 1.37
C LYS A 92 11.47 5.57 0.82
N ALA A 93 10.96 5.64 -0.41
CA ALA A 93 10.58 4.43 -1.14
C ALA A 93 11.82 3.58 -1.38
N MET A 94 11.65 2.27 -1.26
CA MET A 94 12.70 1.31 -1.55
C MET A 94 13.11 1.38 -3.02
N SER A 95 14.39 1.14 -3.29
CA SER A 95 14.95 1.28 -4.63
C SER A 95 15.76 0.06 -5.01
N LEU A 96 15.68 -0.33 -6.27
CA LEU A 96 16.51 -1.36 -6.88
C LEU A 96 17.87 -0.83 -7.37
N LYS A 97 18.09 0.49 -7.29
CA LYS A 97 19.36 1.13 -7.72
C LYS A 97 20.62 0.56 -7.06
N PRO A 98 20.61 0.09 -5.80
CA PRO A 98 21.82 -0.48 -5.18
C PRO A 98 22.30 -1.78 -5.83
N PHE A 99 21.44 -2.53 -6.51
CA PHE A 99 21.83 -3.76 -7.19
C PHE A 99 22.71 -3.47 -8.41
N ASP A 100 23.67 -4.36 -8.69
CA ASP A 100 24.50 -4.27 -9.88
C ASP A 100 23.69 -4.55 -11.17
N ALA A 101 24.27 -4.23 -12.33
CA ALA A 101 23.59 -4.35 -13.61
C ALA A 101 23.17 -5.78 -13.97
N GLN A 102 23.95 -6.80 -13.56
CA GLN A 102 23.62 -8.20 -13.80
C GLN A 102 22.40 -8.61 -12.97
N THR A 103 22.37 -8.22 -11.69
CA THR A 103 21.24 -8.50 -10.79
C THR A 103 19.99 -7.74 -11.21
N GLN A 104 20.10 -6.47 -11.61
CA GLN A 104 18.98 -5.71 -12.16
C GLN A 104 18.37 -6.36 -13.41
N LYS A 105 19.19 -6.97 -14.28
CA LYS A 105 18.70 -7.71 -15.45
C LYS A 105 17.90 -8.94 -15.06
N LYS A 106 18.34 -9.69 -14.05
CA LYS A 106 17.58 -10.82 -13.48
C LYS A 106 16.26 -10.34 -12.89
N ILE A 107 16.29 -9.29 -12.06
CA ILE A 107 15.09 -8.69 -11.46
C ILE A 107 14.09 -8.26 -12.54
N THR A 108 14.57 -7.63 -13.62
CA THR A 108 13.72 -7.25 -14.76
C THR A 108 13.02 -8.47 -15.38
N GLY A 109 13.69 -9.62 -15.46
CA GLY A 109 13.09 -10.88 -15.89
C GLY A 109 11.97 -11.32 -14.97
N VAL A 110 12.19 -11.29 -13.66
CA VAL A 110 11.19 -11.65 -12.63
C VAL A 110 9.99 -10.70 -12.68
N GLN A 111 10.22 -9.39 -12.81
CA GLN A 111 9.16 -8.37 -12.91
C GLN A 111 8.19 -8.67 -14.06
N ARG A 112 8.70 -9.08 -15.23
CA ARG A 112 7.86 -9.41 -16.39
C ARG A 112 6.88 -10.54 -16.09
N LEU A 113 7.27 -11.49 -15.24
CA LEU A 113 6.42 -12.61 -14.86
C LEU A 113 5.46 -12.24 -13.73
N LEU A 114 5.92 -11.50 -12.72
CA LEU A 114 5.09 -11.05 -11.60
C LEU A 114 3.98 -10.09 -12.05
N PHE A 115 4.31 -9.17 -12.95
CA PHE A 115 3.43 -8.07 -13.38
C PHE A 115 2.93 -8.23 -14.82
N MET A 116 2.99 -9.44 -15.38
CA MET A 116 2.61 -9.73 -16.78
C MET A 116 1.25 -9.13 -17.20
N ASN A 117 0.27 -9.11 -16.29
CA ASN A 117 -1.08 -8.63 -16.56
C ASN A 117 -1.26 -7.11 -16.38
N CYS A 118 -0.21 -6.40 -15.99
CA CYS A 118 -0.21 -4.95 -15.76
C CYS A 118 1.09 -4.30 -16.23
N PHE A 119 1.81 -4.96 -17.12
CA PHE A 119 3.06 -4.49 -17.71
C PHE A 119 3.08 -4.78 -19.20
N LYS A 120 3.35 -3.75 -20.01
CA LYS A 120 3.39 -3.83 -21.48
C LYS A 120 2.11 -4.41 -22.13
N MET A 121 0.95 -4.18 -21.50
CA MET A 121 -0.36 -4.46 -22.07
C MET A 121 -0.59 -3.59 -23.32
N LYS A 122 -1.44 -4.08 -24.24
CA LYS A 122 -1.82 -3.37 -25.47
C LYS A 122 -2.35 -1.96 -25.21
N SER A 123 -3.10 -1.79 -24.12
CA SER A 123 -3.62 -0.50 -23.71
C SER A 123 -2.81 0.04 -22.54
N SER A 124 -2.14 1.17 -22.74
CA SER A 124 -1.25 1.79 -21.75
C SER A 124 -1.96 2.20 -20.46
N LYS A 125 -3.27 2.46 -20.48
CA LYS A 125 -4.08 2.78 -19.28
C LYS A 125 -4.14 1.64 -18.24
N TYR A 126 -3.82 0.41 -18.64
CA TYR A 126 -3.78 -0.75 -17.73
C TYR A 126 -2.35 -1.09 -17.28
N ASN A 127 -1.35 -0.34 -17.73
CA ASN A 127 0.04 -0.56 -17.35
C ASN A 127 0.39 0.25 -16.10
N LEU A 128 1.02 -0.42 -15.14
CA LEU A 128 1.74 0.24 -14.07
C LEU A 128 3.00 0.91 -14.64
N SER A 129 3.40 2.03 -14.04
CA SER A 129 4.68 2.66 -14.39
C SER A 129 5.85 1.77 -13.93
N GLN A 130 6.98 1.84 -14.65
CA GLN A 130 8.18 1.09 -14.29
C GLN A 130 8.62 1.40 -12.86
N GLN A 131 8.55 2.67 -12.45
CA GLN A 131 8.92 3.09 -11.09
C GLN A 131 8.08 2.40 -10.01
N VAL A 132 6.77 2.22 -10.23
CA VAL A 132 5.90 1.51 -9.28
C VAL A 132 6.28 0.04 -9.22
N ILE A 133 6.52 -0.59 -10.38
CA ILE A 133 6.95 -1.99 -10.45
C ILE A 133 8.29 -2.18 -9.72
N ASP A 134 9.25 -1.27 -9.89
CA ASP A 134 10.55 -1.34 -9.22
C ASP A 134 10.42 -1.26 -7.70
N VAL A 135 9.63 -0.31 -7.20
CA VAL A 135 9.38 -0.16 -5.75
C VAL A 135 8.71 -1.42 -5.20
N LEU A 136 7.61 -1.88 -5.80
CA LEU A 136 6.89 -3.08 -5.34
C LEU A 136 7.79 -4.32 -5.36
N THR A 137 8.64 -4.46 -6.37
CA THR A 137 9.58 -5.58 -6.47
C THR A 137 10.64 -5.50 -5.39
N ALA A 138 11.17 -4.31 -5.10
CA ALA A 138 12.13 -4.11 -4.02
C ALA A 138 11.55 -4.54 -2.67
N TYR A 139 10.31 -4.14 -2.37
CA TYR A 139 9.62 -4.58 -1.15
C TYR A 139 9.43 -6.10 -1.10
N LEU A 140 9.01 -6.73 -2.21
CA LEU A 140 8.83 -8.19 -2.27
C LEU A 140 10.13 -8.94 -2.01
N ILE A 141 11.23 -8.48 -2.60
CA ILE A 141 12.57 -9.06 -2.39
C ILE A 141 12.97 -8.88 -0.93
N MET A 142 12.97 -7.65 -0.40
CA MET A 142 13.41 -7.38 0.98
C MET A 142 12.61 -8.18 2.02
N HIS A 143 11.29 -8.31 1.84
CA HIS A 143 10.44 -8.99 2.80
C HIS A 143 10.30 -10.50 2.57
N TYR A 144 10.88 -11.04 1.49
CA TYR A 144 10.80 -12.47 1.19
C TYR A 144 11.27 -13.38 2.34
N PRO A 145 12.43 -13.15 3.00
CA PRO A 145 12.87 -14.01 4.10
C PRO A 145 11.83 -14.08 5.23
N PHE A 146 11.21 -12.95 5.55
CA PHE A 146 10.16 -12.87 6.56
C PHE A 146 8.90 -13.60 6.10
N MET A 147 8.43 -13.36 4.87
CA MET A 147 7.26 -14.07 4.31
C MET A 147 7.47 -15.59 4.30
N LYS A 148 8.67 -16.05 3.93
CA LYS A 148 9.02 -17.47 3.90
C LYS A 148 9.06 -18.10 5.30
N LYS A 149 9.57 -17.36 6.30
CA LYS A 149 9.53 -17.81 7.70
C LYS A 149 8.10 -17.89 8.24
N LEU A 150 7.24 -16.93 7.87
CA LEU A 150 5.86 -16.88 8.34
C LEU A 150 5.01 -18.00 7.71
N GLN A 151 5.10 -18.18 6.40
CA GLN A 151 4.37 -19.23 5.68
C GLN A 151 5.11 -19.58 4.37
N ALA A 152 5.97 -20.61 4.42
CA ALA A 152 6.79 -21.03 3.29
C ALA A 152 5.95 -21.40 2.04
N ASP A 153 4.79 -22.02 2.25
CA ASP A 153 3.85 -22.39 1.19
C ASP A 153 2.85 -21.28 0.81
N GLY A 154 3.04 -20.08 1.36
CA GLY A 154 2.19 -18.93 1.09
C GLY A 154 2.19 -18.59 -0.40
N LEU A 155 1.04 -18.14 -0.91
CA LEU A 155 0.88 -17.83 -2.33
C LEU A 155 1.90 -16.80 -2.82
N GLY A 156 2.23 -15.80 -2.00
CA GLY A 156 3.24 -14.78 -2.32
C GLY A 156 4.64 -15.37 -2.49
N VAL A 157 5.06 -16.25 -1.57
CA VAL A 157 6.37 -16.94 -1.60
C VAL A 157 6.45 -17.81 -2.86
N ARG A 158 5.45 -18.67 -3.09
CA ARG A 158 5.40 -19.56 -4.26
C ARG A 158 5.45 -18.79 -5.57
N ARG A 159 4.67 -17.70 -5.70
CA ARG A 159 4.67 -16.88 -6.91
C ARG A 159 6.03 -16.22 -7.17
N LEU A 160 6.69 -15.70 -6.13
CA LEU A 160 8.00 -15.09 -6.27
C LEU A 160 9.07 -16.12 -6.67
N GLU A 161 9.06 -17.29 -6.05
CA GLU A 161 10.00 -18.37 -6.37
C GLU A 161 9.82 -18.91 -7.80
N VAL A 162 8.57 -19.13 -8.24
CA VAL A 162 8.28 -19.53 -9.62
C VAL A 162 8.73 -18.46 -10.62
N ALA A 163 8.46 -17.18 -10.32
CA ALA A 163 8.87 -16.07 -11.17
C ALA A 163 10.40 -15.88 -11.21
N ALA A 164 11.12 -16.23 -10.13
CA ALA A 164 12.58 -16.20 -10.09
C ALA A 164 13.21 -17.37 -10.86
N ALA A 165 12.64 -18.57 -10.73
CA ALA A 165 13.18 -19.78 -11.34
C ALA A 165 13.16 -19.75 -12.89
N GLN A 166 12.12 -19.17 -13.50
CA GLN A 166 12.00 -19.12 -14.96
C GLN A 166 13.14 -18.38 -15.69
N PRO A 167 13.59 -17.19 -15.24
CA PRO A 167 14.79 -16.55 -15.79
C PRO A 167 16.11 -17.19 -15.31
N GLY A 168 16.07 -18.33 -14.61
CA GLY A 168 17.25 -19.03 -14.09
C GLY A 168 17.89 -18.34 -12.88
N ALA A 169 17.11 -17.55 -12.13
CA ALA A 169 17.57 -16.92 -10.89
C ALA A 169 16.99 -17.67 -9.68
N SER A 170 17.68 -17.59 -8.54
CA SER A 170 17.08 -17.93 -7.25
C SER A 170 16.67 -16.65 -6.52
N VAL A 171 15.64 -16.70 -5.66
CA VAL A 171 15.27 -15.52 -4.84
C VAL A 171 16.42 -15.13 -3.90
N ALA A 172 17.25 -16.09 -3.49
CA ALA A 172 18.47 -15.84 -2.73
C ALA A 172 19.49 -14.99 -3.50
N GLU A 173 19.68 -15.21 -4.80
CA GLU A 173 20.51 -14.35 -5.64
C GLU A 173 19.96 -12.93 -5.79
N LEU A 174 18.64 -12.74 -5.61
CA LEU A 174 18.02 -11.42 -5.66
C LEU A 174 18.15 -10.66 -4.33
N LEU A 175 18.62 -11.33 -3.27
CA LEU A 175 18.86 -10.75 -1.94
C LEU A 175 20.33 -10.35 -1.71
N ALA A 176 21.24 -10.75 -2.61
CA ALA A 176 22.67 -10.50 -2.53
C ALA A 176 22.99 -9.06 -2.98
#